data_AF-A0A2J7TBV0-F1
#
_entry.id   AF-A0A2J7TBV0-F1
#
_cell.length_a   1.000
_cell.length_b   1.000
_cell.length_c   1.000
_cell.angle_alpha   90.00
_cell.angle_beta   90.00
_cell.angle_gamma   90.00
#
_symmetry.space_group_name_H-M   'P 1'
#
loop_
_entity.id
_entity.type
_entity.pdbx_description
1 polymer ?
#
loop_
_entity_poly.entity_id
_entity_poly.type
_entity_poly.pdbx_seq_one_letter_code
_entity_poly.pdbx_strand_id
1 'polypeptide(L)'
;MIKVGAKSSALQPQAVESEAPSESPATALARADAERLAALAEREQLIGRRAEMLAGEAADDEVEVVDLAIARANRTIERRQLALPALRSRAEDARRQQTEADFAAFYDRYRQAQNDFGLAYGAAVETRARLAAIVDAAASRFAGRVSAFMAYPVADLTLEPTRLEAFESDAERAFAAERRRLEGDW
;
A
#
# COMPACT_ATOMS: atom_id res chain seq x y z
N MET A 1 2.44 -46.14 -58.18
CA MET A 1 3.11 -45.59 -56.98
C MET A 1 2.26 -44.44 -56.44
N ILE A 2 1.42 -44.71 -55.44
CA ILE A 2 0.49 -43.73 -54.86
C ILE A 2 1.06 -43.34 -53.50
N LYS A 3 1.45 -42.07 -53.33
CA LYS A 3 1.86 -41.50 -52.04
C LYS A 3 0.60 -41.07 -51.28
N VAL A 4 0.20 -41.83 -50.26
CA VAL A 4 -0.79 -41.41 -49.26
C VAL A 4 -0.01 -40.87 -48.06
N GLY A 5 0.09 -39.55 -47.97
CA GLY A 5 0.64 -38.87 -46.79
C GLY A 5 -0.48 -38.56 -45.81
N ALA A 6 -0.75 -39.47 -44.88
CA ALA A 6 -1.61 -39.19 -43.74
C ALA A 6 -0.84 -38.36 -42.71
N LYS A 7 -1.07 -37.05 -42.66
CA LYS A 7 -0.72 -36.23 -41.49
C LYS A 7 -1.91 -36.27 -40.54
N SER A 8 -1.83 -37.15 -39.55
CA SER A 8 -2.70 -37.11 -38.37
C SER A 8 -2.36 -35.86 -37.56
N SER A 9 -3.17 -34.80 -37.72
CA SER A 9 -3.10 -33.61 -36.89
C SER A 9 -3.77 -33.94 -35.56
N ALA A 10 -2.97 -34.35 -34.56
CA ALA A 10 -3.44 -34.52 -33.20
C ALA A 10 -3.94 -33.17 -32.68
N LEU A 11 -5.26 -33.07 -32.51
CA LEU A 11 -5.93 -32.03 -31.72
C LEU A 11 -5.43 -32.16 -30.28
N GLN A 12 -4.41 -31.38 -29.90
CA GLN A 12 -4.15 -31.11 -28.50
C GLN A 12 -5.26 -30.16 -28.01
N PRO A 13 -6.02 -30.50 -26.96
CA PRO A 13 -6.90 -29.53 -26.34
C PRO A 13 -6.02 -28.43 -25.74
N GLN A 14 -6.14 -27.21 -26.28
CA GLN A 14 -5.60 -26.02 -25.63
C GLN A 14 -6.27 -25.92 -24.26
N ALA A 15 -5.47 -26.07 -23.20
CA ALA A 15 -5.90 -25.74 -21.85
C ALA A 15 -6.25 -24.26 -21.87
N VAL A 16 -7.54 -23.96 -21.76
CA VAL A 16 -8.02 -22.62 -21.48
C VAL A 16 -7.57 -22.33 -20.06
N GLU A 17 -6.41 -21.68 -19.91
CA GLU A 17 -6.00 -21.11 -18.64
C GLU A 17 -7.04 -20.06 -18.28
N SER A 18 -7.96 -20.44 -17.41
CA SER A 18 -8.90 -19.53 -16.78
C SER A 18 -8.08 -18.48 -16.02
N GLU A 19 -8.03 -17.26 -16.53
CA GLU A 19 -7.57 -16.04 -15.85
C GLU A 19 -8.46 -15.71 -14.64
N ALA A 20 -8.57 -16.63 -13.68
CA ALA A 20 -8.97 -16.23 -12.35
C ALA A 20 -7.81 -15.36 -11.82
N PRO A 21 -8.06 -14.12 -11.37
CA PRO A 21 -7.00 -13.28 -10.82
C PRO A 21 -6.31 -14.06 -9.71
N SER A 22 -5.01 -14.29 -9.88
CA SER A 22 -4.20 -15.02 -8.92
C SER A 22 -4.35 -14.34 -7.56
N GLU A 23 -4.94 -15.05 -6.60
CA GLU A 23 -5.18 -14.54 -5.25
C GLU A 23 -3.87 -14.02 -4.65
N SER A 24 -3.90 -12.81 -4.08
CA SER A 24 -2.70 -12.23 -3.48
C SER A 24 -2.22 -13.10 -2.29
N PRO A 25 -0.90 -13.17 -2.02
CA PRO A 25 -0.39 -13.90 -0.86
C PRO A 25 -0.99 -13.45 0.48
N ALA A 26 -1.32 -12.16 0.61
CA ALA A 26 -1.97 -11.61 1.79
C ALA A 26 -3.42 -12.08 1.93
N THR A 27 -4.17 -12.12 0.82
CA THR A 27 -5.54 -12.64 0.78
C THR A 27 -5.57 -14.13 1.12
N ALA A 28 -4.65 -14.91 0.54
CA ALA A 28 -4.53 -16.34 0.80
C ALA A 28 -4.18 -16.64 2.28
N LEU A 29 -3.30 -15.84 2.88
CA LEU A 29 -2.99 -15.92 4.31
C LEU A 29 -4.21 -15.59 5.17
N ALA A 30 -4.88 -14.46 4.90
CA ALA A 30 -6.06 -14.04 5.64
C ALA A 30 -7.19 -15.08 5.58
N ARG A 31 -7.44 -15.67 4.40
CA ARG A 31 -8.41 -16.76 4.25
C ARG A 31 -8.00 -17.99 5.07
N ALA A 32 -6.74 -18.41 5.01
CA ALA A 32 -6.27 -19.57 5.75
C ALA A 32 -6.36 -19.38 7.27
N ASP A 33 -6.06 -18.18 7.78
CA ASP A 33 -6.23 -17.83 9.19
C ASP A 33 -7.72 -17.79 9.58
N ALA A 34 -8.59 -17.20 8.75
CA ALA A 34 -10.04 -17.16 8.99
C ALA A 34 -10.66 -18.56 9.04
N GLU A 35 -10.31 -19.43 8.09
CA GLU A 35 -10.79 -20.82 8.07
C GLU A 35 -10.32 -21.60 9.32
N ARG A 36 -9.09 -21.37 9.77
CA ARG A 36 -8.58 -21.99 11.01
C ARG A 36 -9.37 -21.53 12.24
N LEU A 37 -9.65 -20.22 12.34
CA LEU A 37 -10.41 -19.65 13.45
C LEU A 37 -11.86 -20.14 13.44
N ALA A 38 -12.49 -20.21 12.26
CA ALA A 38 -13.83 -20.77 12.11
C ALA A 38 -13.88 -22.23 12.57
N ALA A 39 -12.92 -23.06 12.13
CA ALA A 39 -12.85 -24.46 12.54
C ALA A 39 -12.58 -24.64 14.06
N LEU A 40 -11.81 -23.73 14.68
CA LEU A 40 -11.62 -23.72 16.14
C LEU A 40 -12.93 -23.42 16.88
N ALA A 41 -13.68 -22.41 16.42
CA ALA A 41 -14.96 -22.05 17.01
C ALA A 41 -16.00 -23.16 16.84
N GLU A 42 -16.08 -23.76 15.65
CA GLU A 42 -16.95 -24.90 15.37
C GLU A 42 -16.60 -26.10 16.27
N ARG A 43 -15.31 -26.42 16.42
CA ARG A 43 -14.88 -27.50 17.30
C ARG A 43 -15.30 -27.27 18.75
N GLU A 44 -15.16 -26.05 19.26
CA GLU A 44 -15.54 -25.73 20.64
C GLU A 44 -17.05 -25.92 20.86
N GLN A 45 -17.88 -25.47 19.90
CA GLN A 45 -19.33 -25.69 19.95
C GLN A 45 -19.68 -27.18 19.91
N LEU A 46 -19.01 -27.96 19.06
CA LEU A 46 -19.23 -29.40 18.97
C LEU A 46 -18.81 -30.14 20.24
N ILE A 47 -17.71 -29.74 20.88
CA ILE A 47 -17.29 -30.29 22.17
C ILE A 47 -18.34 -30.01 23.25
N GLY A 48 -18.88 -28.79 23.30
CA GLY A 48 -19.99 -28.44 24.20
C GLY A 48 -21.23 -29.30 23.96
N ARG A 49 -21.66 -29.42 22.70
CA ARG A 49 -22.79 -30.26 22.30
C ARG A 49 -22.58 -31.73 22.65
N ARG A 50 -21.38 -32.26 22.42
CA ARG A 50 -21.02 -33.64 22.79
C ARG A 50 -21.13 -33.86 24.30
N ALA A 51 -20.67 -32.90 25.11
CA ALA A 51 -20.76 -32.99 26.57
C ALA A 51 -22.22 -33.00 27.05
N GLU A 52 -23.09 -32.18 26.44
CA GLU A 52 -24.54 -32.17 26.72
C GLU A 52 -25.19 -33.51 26.34
N MET A 53 -24.83 -34.06 25.18
CA MET A 53 -25.36 -35.34 24.70
C MET A 53 -24.95 -36.52 25.62
N LEU A 54 -23.70 -36.53 26.10
CA LEU A 54 -23.23 -37.53 27.05
C LEU A 54 -23.82 -37.38 28.46
N ALA A 55 -24.28 -36.18 28.83
CA ALA A 55 -24.99 -35.95 30.08
C ALA A 55 -26.48 -36.31 30.00
N GLY A 56 -27.03 -36.39 28.78
CA GLY A 56 -28.42 -36.80 28.51
C GLY A 56 -28.54 -38.26 28.08
N GLU A 57 -29.70 -38.61 27.51
CA GLU A 57 -29.99 -39.91 26.91
C GLU A 57 -29.87 -39.85 25.38
N ALA A 58 -28.82 -39.21 24.86
CA ALA A 58 -28.57 -39.18 23.42
C ALA A 58 -28.23 -40.58 22.90
N ALA A 59 -28.65 -40.90 21.68
CA ALA A 59 -28.32 -42.18 21.06
C ALA A 59 -26.86 -42.20 20.58
N ASP A 60 -26.24 -43.39 20.58
CA ASP A 60 -24.83 -43.58 20.23
C ASP A 60 -24.51 -43.07 18.81
N ASP A 61 -25.44 -43.22 17.87
CA ASP A 61 -25.32 -42.75 16.49
C ASP A 61 -25.30 -41.21 16.41
N GLU A 62 -26.08 -40.52 17.24
CA GLU A 62 -26.04 -39.07 17.32
C GLU A 62 -24.69 -38.57 17.85
N VAL A 63 -24.14 -39.25 18.86
CA VAL A 63 -22.82 -38.93 19.43
C VAL A 63 -21.73 -39.17 18.38
N GLU A 64 -21.81 -40.26 17.61
CA GLU A 64 -20.85 -40.57 16.54
C GLU A 64 -20.83 -39.50 15.44
N VAL A 65 -22.00 -38.95 15.06
CA VAL A 65 -22.07 -37.85 14.08
C VAL A 65 -21.32 -36.61 14.58
N VAL A 66 -21.46 -36.27 15.87
CA VAL A 66 -20.74 -35.14 16.48
C VAL A 66 -19.24 -35.42 16.54
N ASP A 67 -18.82 -36.63 16.89
CA ASP A 67 -17.40 -37.03 16.91
C ASP A 67 -16.77 -36.96 15.52
N LEU A 68 -17.49 -37.35 14.47
CA LEU A 68 -17.04 -37.21 13.10
C LEU A 68 -16.90 -35.73 12.68
N ALA A 69 -17.82 -34.86 13.12
CA ALA A 69 -17.74 -33.43 12.88
C ALA A 69 -16.52 -32.80 13.59
N ILE A 70 -16.25 -33.19 14.85
CA ILE A 70 -15.05 -32.78 15.60
C ILE A 70 -13.78 -33.21 14.86
N ALA A 71 -13.73 -34.45 14.36
CA ALA A 71 -12.60 -34.95 13.60
C ALA A 71 -12.38 -34.17 12.29
N ARG A 72 -13.45 -33.75 11.61
CA ARG A 72 -13.36 -32.89 10.42
C ARG A 72 -12.81 -31.51 10.77
N ALA A 73 -13.31 -30.88 11.84
CA ALA A 73 -12.81 -29.58 12.30
C ALA A 73 -11.32 -29.66 12.66
N ASN A 74 -10.89 -30.70 13.38
CA ASN A 74 -9.48 -30.94 13.72
C ASN A 74 -8.59 -31.08 12.47
N ARG A 75 -9.01 -31.84 11.46
CA ARG A 75 -8.27 -31.95 10.19
C ARG A 75 -8.13 -30.60 9.49
N THR A 76 -9.16 -29.76 9.52
CA THR A 76 -9.09 -28.40 8.96
C THR A 76 -8.08 -27.55 9.72
N ILE A 77 -8.11 -27.59 11.06
CA ILE A 77 -7.16 -26.87 11.92
C ILE A 77 -5.73 -27.29 11.61
N GLU A 78 -5.44 -28.59 11.59
CA GLU A 78 -4.10 -29.12 11.32
C GLU A 78 -3.58 -28.71 9.93
N ARG A 79 -4.41 -28.88 8.90
CA ARG A 79 -4.05 -28.48 7.52
C ARG A 79 -3.72 -27.00 7.43
N ARG A 80 -4.50 -26.15 8.08
CA ARG A 80 -4.25 -24.70 8.08
C ARG A 80 -3.02 -24.36 8.92
N GLN A 81 -2.84 -24.95 10.09
CA GLN A 81 -1.64 -24.76 10.93
C GLN A 81 -0.34 -25.11 10.17
N LEU A 82 -0.34 -26.17 9.38
CA LEU A 82 0.82 -26.54 8.56
C LEU A 82 1.07 -25.57 7.40
N ALA A 83 0.00 -25.02 6.79
CA ALA A 83 0.10 -24.10 5.67
C ALA A 83 0.47 -22.66 6.06
N LEU A 84 0.07 -22.22 7.26
CA LEU A 84 0.21 -20.82 7.70
C LEU A 84 1.64 -20.28 7.68
N PRO A 85 2.69 -21.00 8.15
CA PRO A 85 4.06 -20.49 8.10
C PRO A 85 4.53 -20.17 6.68
N ALA A 86 4.23 -21.04 5.71
CA ALA A 86 4.60 -20.82 4.32
C ALA A 86 3.84 -19.65 3.69
N LEU A 87 2.54 -19.51 4.01
CA LEU A 87 1.73 -18.38 3.57
C LEU A 87 2.20 -17.06 4.17
N ARG A 88 2.63 -17.05 5.45
CA ARG A 88 3.21 -15.88 6.10
C ARG A 88 4.50 -15.42 5.43
N SER A 89 5.43 -16.35 5.18
CA SER A 89 6.67 -16.04 4.46
C SER A 89 6.38 -15.40 3.10
N ARG A 90 5.47 -16.01 2.31
CA ARG A 90 5.10 -15.47 1.00
C ARG A 90 4.45 -14.08 1.08
N ALA A 91 3.61 -13.85 2.08
CA ALA A 91 2.96 -12.54 2.28
C ALA A 91 3.97 -11.47 2.73
N GLU A 92 4.98 -11.83 3.53
CA GLU A 92 6.06 -10.93 3.93
C GLU A 92 6.97 -10.59 2.75
N ASP A 93 7.36 -11.58 1.95
CA ASP A 93 8.19 -11.36 0.77
C ASP A 93 7.47 -10.50 -0.28
N ALA A 94 6.18 -10.75 -0.52
CA ALA A 94 5.36 -9.89 -1.37
C ALA A 94 5.28 -8.45 -0.84
N ARG A 95 5.16 -8.26 0.48
CA ARG A 95 5.19 -6.93 1.09
C ARG A 95 6.53 -6.25 0.92
N ARG A 96 7.66 -6.96 1.11
CA ARG A 96 8.99 -6.39 0.89
C ARG A 96 9.19 -5.94 -0.55
N GLN A 97 8.82 -6.80 -1.51
CA GLN A 97 8.90 -6.47 -2.93
C GLN A 97 8.04 -5.25 -3.29
N GLN A 98 6.82 -5.17 -2.74
CA GLN A 98 5.96 -4.01 -2.94
C GLN A 98 6.59 -2.74 -2.38
N THR A 99 7.09 -2.76 -1.14
CA THR A 99 7.76 -1.60 -0.52
C THR A 99 8.99 -1.17 -1.32
N GLU A 100 9.79 -2.11 -1.81
CA GLU A 100 10.96 -1.81 -2.65
C GLU A 100 10.55 -1.17 -3.98
N ALA A 101 9.50 -1.68 -4.63
CA ALA A 101 8.96 -1.11 -5.86
C ALA A 101 8.39 0.29 -5.64
N ASP A 102 7.62 0.49 -4.57
CA ASP A 102 7.06 1.79 -4.20
C ASP A 102 8.17 2.80 -3.88
N PHE A 103 9.19 2.37 -3.14
CA PHE A 103 10.35 3.20 -2.85
C PHE A 103 11.09 3.58 -4.13
N ALA A 104 11.36 2.64 -5.03
CA ALA A 104 12.02 2.92 -6.30
C ALA A 104 11.22 3.93 -7.14
N ALA A 105 9.91 3.75 -7.24
CA ALA A 105 9.02 4.66 -7.96
C ALA A 105 8.96 6.07 -7.33
N PHE A 106 9.01 6.15 -5.99
CA PHE A 106 9.03 7.41 -5.27
C PHE A 106 10.39 8.12 -5.36
N TYR A 107 11.49 7.37 -5.25
CA TYR A 107 12.84 7.90 -5.12
C TYR A 107 13.25 8.75 -6.33
N ASP A 108 12.92 8.31 -7.54
CA ASP A 108 13.23 9.07 -8.76
C ASP A 108 12.48 10.41 -8.79
N ARG A 109 11.19 10.42 -8.38
CA ARG A 109 10.39 11.65 -8.26
C ARG A 109 10.93 12.58 -7.18
N TYR A 110 11.31 12.03 -6.04
CA TYR A 110 11.92 12.78 -4.94
C TYR A 110 13.22 13.45 -5.38
N ARG A 111 14.10 12.70 -6.05
CA ARG A 111 15.36 13.21 -6.58
C ARG A 111 15.15 14.32 -7.61
N GLN A 112 14.18 14.16 -8.50
CA GLN A 112 13.81 15.20 -9.47
C GLN A 112 13.34 16.47 -8.76
N ALA A 113 12.43 16.35 -7.79
CA ALA A 113 11.94 17.48 -7.02
C ALA A 113 13.04 18.23 -6.25
N GLN A 114 14.01 17.50 -5.67
CA GLN A 114 15.18 18.12 -5.02
C GLN A 114 16.04 18.92 -6.00
N ASN A 115 16.30 18.38 -7.20
CA ASN A 115 17.06 19.08 -8.22
C ASN A 115 16.33 20.35 -8.69
N ASP A 116 15.04 20.24 -8.97
CA ASP A 116 14.22 21.38 -9.43
C ASP A 116 14.17 22.48 -8.36
N PHE A 117 14.04 22.10 -7.09
CA PHE A 117 14.13 23.03 -5.97
C PHE A 117 15.49 23.73 -5.90
N GLY A 118 16.59 22.97 -6.02
CA GLY A 118 17.95 23.53 -6.02
C GLY A 118 18.18 24.55 -7.14
N LEU A 119 17.69 24.25 -8.36
CA LEU A 119 17.75 25.16 -9.49
C LEU A 119 16.93 26.44 -9.25
N ALA A 120 15.69 26.30 -8.77
CA ALA A 120 14.82 27.44 -8.47
C ALA A 120 15.43 28.33 -7.36
N TYR A 121 15.98 27.72 -6.32
CA TYR A 121 16.64 28.44 -5.23
C TYR A 121 17.88 29.19 -5.73
N GLY A 122 18.74 28.55 -6.54
CA GLY A 122 19.89 29.20 -7.16
C GLY A 122 19.50 30.42 -7.99
N ALA A 123 18.50 30.27 -8.86
CA ALA A 123 17.98 31.37 -9.67
C ALA A 123 17.42 32.53 -8.82
N ALA A 124 16.75 32.23 -7.70
CA ALA A 124 16.25 33.24 -6.78
C ALA A 124 17.40 34.01 -6.09
N VAL A 125 18.46 33.32 -5.67
CA VAL A 125 19.64 33.95 -5.07
C VAL A 125 20.36 34.85 -6.07
N GLU A 126 20.57 34.39 -7.31
CA GLU A 126 21.18 35.20 -8.38
C GLU A 126 20.34 36.45 -8.68
N THR A 127 19.02 36.28 -8.78
CA THR A 127 18.08 37.40 -9.01
C THR A 127 18.15 38.41 -7.87
N ARG A 128 18.19 37.94 -6.62
CA ARG A 128 18.35 38.81 -5.44
C ARG A 128 19.65 39.60 -5.49
N ALA A 129 20.78 38.95 -5.81
CA ALA A 129 22.07 39.60 -5.93
C ALA A 129 22.08 40.67 -7.04
N ARG A 130 21.48 40.35 -8.20
CA ARG A 130 21.32 41.29 -9.31
C ARG A 130 20.45 42.50 -8.93
N LEU A 131 19.33 42.27 -8.25
CA LEU A 131 18.45 43.34 -7.77
C LEU A 131 19.17 44.23 -6.76
N ALA A 132 19.93 43.66 -5.83
CA ALA A 132 20.74 44.42 -4.89
C ALA A 132 21.73 45.35 -5.62
N ALA A 133 22.46 44.82 -6.61
CA ALA A 133 23.40 45.63 -7.41
C ALA A 133 22.70 46.78 -8.17
N ILE A 134 21.50 46.55 -8.69
CA ILE A 134 20.70 47.60 -9.35
C ILE A 134 20.25 48.66 -8.35
N VAL A 135 19.81 48.25 -7.14
CA VAL A 135 19.43 49.18 -6.06
C VAL A 135 20.62 50.03 -5.64
N ASP A 136 21.80 49.44 -5.45
CA ASP A 136 23.03 50.17 -5.10
C ASP A 136 23.42 51.18 -6.20
N ALA A 137 23.36 50.75 -7.46
CA ALA A 137 23.59 51.64 -8.59
C ALA A 137 22.58 52.80 -8.63
N ALA A 138 21.29 52.53 -8.40
CA ALA A 138 20.25 53.55 -8.32
C ALA A 138 20.48 54.50 -7.11
N ALA A 139 20.93 53.98 -5.96
CA ALA A 139 21.23 54.77 -4.77
C ALA A 139 22.35 55.77 -5.04
N SER A 140 23.40 55.36 -5.74
CA SER A 140 24.51 56.25 -6.11
C SER A 140 24.12 57.38 -7.07
N ARG A 141 23.12 57.15 -7.95
CA ARG A 141 22.70 58.12 -8.98
C ARG A 141 21.50 58.98 -8.56
N PHE A 142 20.64 58.44 -7.71
CA PHE A 142 19.38 59.06 -7.30
C PHE A 142 19.13 58.88 -5.79
N ALA A 143 20.13 59.20 -4.97
CA ALA A 143 20.12 58.99 -3.52
C ALA A 143 18.80 59.39 -2.83
N GLY A 144 18.27 60.59 -3.13
CA GLY A 144 17.01 61.07 -2.53
C GLY A 144 15.76 60.25 -2.89
N ARG A 145 15.71 59.65 -4.10
CA ARG A 145 14.58 58.80 -4.52
C ARG A 145 14.67 57.39 -3.94
N VAL A 146 15.88 56.86 -3.81
CA VAL A 146 16.10 55.56 -3.16
C VAL A 146 15.87 55.65 -1.66
N SER A 147 16.30 56.72 -0.99
CA SER A 147 15.95 56.97 0.42
C SER A 147 14.44 57.07 0.62
N ALA A 148 13.70 57.74 -0.28
CA ALA A 148 12.24 57.80 -0.22
C ALA A 148 11.57 56.45 -0.47
N PHE A 149 12.11 55.61 -1.35
CA PHE A 149 11.64 54.25 -1.61
C PHE A 149 11.93 53.29 -0.44
N MET A 150 13.13 53.35 0.15
CA MET A 150 13.53 52.54 1.31
C MET A 150 12.82 52.96 2.60
N ALA A 151 12.43 54.24 2.70
CA ALA A 151 11.58 54.75 3.78
C ALA A 151 10.08 54.48 3.54
N TYR A 152 9.70 54.01 2.35
CA TYR A 152 8.35 53.55 2.07
C TYR A 152 8.15 52.24 2.86
N PRO A 153 7.06 52.11 3.65
CA PRO A 153 6.82 50.88 4.40
C PRO A 153 6.73 49.74 3.40
N VAL A 154 7.68 48.81 3.47
CA VAL A 154 7.59 47.52 2.79
C VAL A 154 6.34 46.90 3.39
N ALA A 155 5.23 46.92 2.67
CA ALA A 155 4.05 46.16 3.05
C ALA A 155 4.51 44.71 3.14
N ASP A 156 4.76 44.25 4.36
CA ASP A 156 5.10 42.91 4.83
C ASP A 156 5.34 41.88 3.72
N LEU A 157 6.36 42.09 2.90
CA LEU A 157 6.93 41.09 2.01
C LEU A 157 8.07 40.42 2.78
N THR A 158 7.78 40.06 4.02
CA THR A 158 8.56 39.05 4.69
C THR A 158 8.23 37.74 3.98
N LEU A 159 9.20 37.21 3.25
CA LEU A 159 9.37 35.75 3.23
C LEU A 159 9.74 35.36 4.67
N GLU A 160 8.81 35.54 5.61
CA GLU A 160 8.86 34.80 6.86
C GLU A 160 9.04 33.35 6.41
N PRO A 161 10.07 32.64 6.90
CA PRO A 161 10.15 31.21 6.66
C PRO A 161 8.81 30.68 7.14
N THR A 162 7.95 30.23 6.22
CA THR A 162 6.75 29.48 6.58
C THR A 162 7.27 28.46 7.57
N ARG A 163 6.88 28.62 8.85
CA ARG A 163 7.42 27.79 9.93
C ARG A 163 7.30 26.36 9.45
N LEU A 164 8.30 25.52 9.71
CA LEU A 164 8.31 24.12 9.25
C LEU A 164 6.93 23.45 9.46
N GLU A 165 6.28 23.78 10.57
CA GLU A 165 4.90 23.42 10.94
C GLU A 165 3.81 23.78 9.90
N ALA A 166 3.89 24.95 9.25
CA ALA A 166 2.97 25.38 8.20
C ALA A 166 3.17 24.59 6.90
N PHE A 167 4.43 24.31 6.54
CA PHE A 167 4.76 23.43 5.40
C PHE A 167 4.35 21.98 5.68
N GLU A 168 4.61 21.47 6.88
CA GLU A 168 4.17 20.15 7.34
C GLU A 168 2.64 20.03 7.34
N SER A 169 1.93 21.07 7.80
CA SER A 169 0.47 21.12 7.76
C SER A 169 -0.11 21.13 6.34
N ASP A 170 0.54 21.83 5.40
CA ASP A 170 0.15 21.81 3.99
C ASP A 170 0.44 20.47 3.33
N ALA A 171 1.59 19.86 3.64
CA ALA A 171 1.95 18.53 3.17
C ALA A 171 0.98 17.47 3.70
N GLU A 172 0.64 17.49 4.99
CA GLU A 172 -0.34 16.58 5.60
C GLU A 172 -1.73 16.74 4.98
N ARG A 173 -2.16 17.97 4.68
CA ARG A 173 -3.42 18.21 3.95
C ARG A 173 -3.40 17.65 2.54
N ALA A 174 -2.30 17.83 1.82
CA ALA A 174 -2.12 17.28 0.47
C ALA A 174 -2.12 15.73 0.49
N PHE A 175 -1.41 15.11 1.43
CA PHE A 175 -1.43 13.65 1.61
C PHE A 175 -2.81 13.12 2.01
N ALA A 176 -3.54 13.83 2.87
CA ALA A 176 -4.89 13.45 3.27
C ALA A 176 -5.89 13.56 2.10
N ALA A 177 -5.76 14.58 1.24
CA ALA A 177 -6.57 14.73 0.04
C ALA A 177 -6.29 13.63 -0.98
N GLU A 178 -5.01 13.29 -1.20
CA GLU A 178 -4.64 12.21 -2.12
C GLU A 178 -5.11 10.84 -1.60
N ARG A 179 -5.07 10.61 -0.29
CA ARG A 179 -5.63 9.40 0.32
C ARG A 179 -7.15 9.31 0.11
N ARG A 180 -7.90 10.40 0.32
CA ARG A 180 -9.36 10.42 0.05
C ARG A 180 -9.66 10.13 -1.42
N ARG A 181 -8.87 10.71 -2.32
CA ARG A 181 -8.98 10.44 -3.76
C ARG A 181 -8.75 8.97 -4.09
N LEU A 182 -7.74 8.33 -3.48
CA LEU A 182 -7.48 6.89 -3.64
C LEU A 182 -8.60 6.02 -3.07
N GLU A 183 -9.28 6.50 -2.03
CA GLU A 183 -10.45 5.87 -1.41
C GLU A 183 -11.77 6.15 -2.18
N GLY A 184 -11.72 7.01 -3.22
CA GLY A 184 -12.85 7.32 -4.10
C GLY A 184 -13.76 8.46 -3.62
N ASP A 185 -13.39 9.15 -2.53
CA ASP A 185 -14.08 10.32 -2.00
C ASP A 185 -13.53 11.60 -2.66
N TRP A 186 -14.42 12.35 -3.32
CA TRP A 186 -14.13 13.63 -3.99
C TRP A 186 -14.51 14.83 -3.14
#